data_AF-A0A2K8JLE3-F1
#
_entry.id   AF-A0A2K8JLE3-F1
#
_cell.length_a   1.000
_cell.length_b   1.000
_cell.length_c   1.000
_cell.angle_alpha   90.00
_cell.angle_beta   90.00
_cell.angle_gamma   90.00
#
_symmetry.space_group_name_H-M   'P 1'
#
loop_
_entity.id
_entity.type
_entity.pdbx_description
1 polymer ?
#
loop_
_entity_poly.entity_id
_entity_poly.type
_entity_poly.pdbx_seq_one_letter_code
_entity_poly.pdbx_strand_id
1 'polypeptide(L)'
;MFKVSIICAIFLAQGIYGQRKWNDFRVKFAFTEKGGYFAMPKSLQDPLLKDYVQVPNPGPYKDGLNLRTYCFPNDPRVCVLFDKNGITAGIQISFLKDELNKGISGPFLYDPSKLNMFQSSNLFGKPAYTVRVFFANPAHLKDHGRKNTDQTADSIWAYLDEGWVEMAMQEPPQPNNGAMKHFVKQACFPGMGQHYFYKLDEKTQCDKLQTFFPLYENGHLIAFGLGTFGKTQSNKREWFEIPPTEAPIIPRRPACLDDWGTKYGFSTLHVYFVDQPWKIGCPH
;
A
#
# COMPACT_ATOMS: atom_id res chain seq x y z
N MET A 1 13.94 -55.45 -36.29
CA MET A 1 13.78 -53.97 -36.31
C MET A 1 13.10 -53.56 -35.01
N PHE A 2 13.89 -53.19 -33.99
CA PHE A 2 13.35 -52.71 -32.70
C PHE A 2 13.24 -51.18 -32.76
N LYS A 3 12.02 -50.65 -32.69
CA LYS A 3 11.76 -49.22 -32.53
C LYS A 3 12.03 -48.85 -31.06
N VAL A 4 13.09 -48.10 -30.83
CA VAL A 4 13.36 -47.43 -29.56
C VAL A 4 12.51 -46.17 -29.51
N SER A 5 11.44 -46.17 -28.72
CA SER A 5 10.69 -44.97 -28.39
C SER A 5 11.45 -44.18 -27.33
N ILE A 6 12.04 -43.06 -27.74
CA ILE A 6 12.61 -42.06 -26.83
C ILE A 6 11.44 -41.33 -26.17
N ILE A 7 11.17 -41.64 -24.90
CA ILE A 7 10.30 -40.82 -24.05
C ILE A 7 11.12 -39.62 -23.61
N CYS A 8 10.93 -38.50 -24.29
CA CYS A 8 11.50 -37.22 -23.89
C CYS A 8 10.70 -36.70 -22.68
N ALA A 9 11.22 -36.95 -21.47
CA ALA A 9 10.67 -36.37 -20.25
C ALA A 9 10.93 -34.85 -20.27
N ILE A 10 9.92 -34.08 -20.70
CA ILE A 10 9.90 -32.64 -20.50
C ILE A 10 9.66 -32.41 -19.00
N PHE A 11 10.75 -32.27 -18.24
CA PHE A 11 10.68 -31.64 -16.93
C PHE A 11 10.27 -30.18 -17.15
N LEU A 12 8.98 -29.89 -16.96
CA LEU A 12 8.51 -28.54 -16.68
C LEU A 12 9.16 -28.14 -15.35
N ALA A 13 10.35 -27.55 -15.42
CA ALA A 13 10.91 -26.77 -14.34
C ALA A 13 9.99 -25.54 -14.18
N GLN A 14 8.89 -25.69 -13.45
CA GLN A 14 8.29 -24.55 -12.79
C GLN A 14 9.37 -24.04 -11.84
N GLY A 15 10.09 -23.02 -12.28
CA GLY A 15 11.07 -22.34 -11.44
C GLY A 15 10.34 -21.98 -10.15
N ILE A 16 10.79 -22.57 -9.04
CA ILE A 16 10.41 -22.12 -7.70
C ILE A 16 11.08 -20.75 -7.58
N TYR A 17 10.43 -19.71 -8.10
CA TYR A 17 10.84 -18.35 -7.83
C TYR A 17 10.61 -18.13 -6.34
N GLY A 18 11.70 -18.28 -5.58
CA GLY A 18 11.67 -18.14 -4.13
C GLY A 18 11.16 -16.77 -3.72
N GLN A 19 10.58 -16.70 -2.52
CA GLN A 19 10.15 -15.45 -1.91
C GLN A 19 11.27 -14.41 -1.98
N ARG A 20 10.96 -13.24 -2.53
CA ARG A 20 11.87 -12.11 -2.51
C ARG A 20 11.98 -11.56 -1.10
N LYS A 21 13.21 -11.30 -0.68
CA LYS A 21 13.50 -10.72 0.62
C LYS A 21 12.90 -9.32 0.72
N TRP A 22 12.32 -8.98 1.87
CA TRP A 22 11.86 -7.62 2.15
C TRP A 22 13.05 -6.75 2.59
N ASN A 23 14.02 -6.53 1.72
CA ASN A 23 15.28 -5.84 2.06
C ASN A 23 15.31 -4.35 1.63
N ASP A 24 14.25 -3.85 1.00
CA ASP A 24 14.13 -2.47 0.53
C ASP A 24 12.88 -1.80 1.12
N PHE A 25 12.76 -0.49 0.94
CA PHE A 25 11.57 0.27 1.34
C PHE A 25 11.37 1.42 0.36
N ARG A 26 10.38 1.29 -0.51
CA ARG A 26 10.13 2.28 -1.56
C ARG A 26 8.66 2.64 -1.65
N VAL A 27 8.39 3.87 -2.04
CA VAL A 27 7.02 4.34 -2.29
C VAL A 27 6.89 4.90 -3.69
N LYS A 28 5.66 4.93 -4.16
CA LYS A 28 5.24 5.38 -5.48
C LYS A 28 5.58 4.40 -6.60
N PHE A 29 4.56 3.98 -7.34
CA PHE A 29 4.75 3.27 -8.60
C PHE A 29 5.13 4.25 -9.72
N ALA A 30 6.01 3.79 -10.62
CA ALA A 30 6.19 4.40 -11.92
C ALA A 30 6.46 3.30 -12.97
N PHE A 31 6.14 3.59 -14.23
CA PHE A 31 6.40 2.67 -15.35
C PHE A 31 7.88 2.42 -15.59
N THR A 32 8.74 3.32 -15.12
CA THR A 32 10.19 3.17 -15.20
C THR A 32 10.81 3.45 -13.84
N GLU A 33 12.09 3.13 -13.67
CA GLU A 33 12.85 3.53 -12.47
C GLU A 33 12.89 5.06 -12.26
N LYS A 34 12.65 5.84 -13.32
CA LYS A 34 12.59 7.30 -13.26
C LYS A 34 11.15 7.74 -12.97
N GLY A 35 11.01 8.69 -12.04
CA GLY A 35 9.72 9.32 -11.71
C GLY A 35 8.91 8.61 -10.62
N GLY A 36 9.46 7.56 -9.98
CA GLY A 36 8.82 6.86 -8.87
C GLY A 36 9.81 6.12 -7.98
N TYR A 37 9.30 5.15 -7.21
CA TYR A 37 10.06 4.24 -6.34
C TYR A 37 11.03 4.95 -5.39
N PHE A 38 10.55 6.03 -4.77
CA PHE A 38 11.30 6.84 -3.82
C PHE A 38 11.73 5.99 -2.63
N ALA A 39 13.03 5.90 -2.40
CA ALA A 39 13.57 5.21 -1.24
C ALA A 39 13.18 5.93 0.04
N MET A 40 12.85 5.15 1.06
CA MET A 40 12.39 5.63 2.36
C MET A 40 13.35 5.17 3.47
N PRO A 41 13.55 5.98 4.52
CA PRO A 41 14.44 5.62 5.62
C PRO A 41 13.94 4.38 6.36
N LYS A 42 14.86 3.45 6.65
CA LYS A 42 14.58 2.18 7.35
C LYS A 42 14.92 2.20 8.84
N SER A 43 15.70 3.19 9.27
CA SER A 43 16.02 3.44 10.68
C SER A 43 16.32 4.92 10.93
N LEU A 44 16.46 5.29 12.20
CA LEU A 44 16.85 6.66 12.58
C LEU A 44 18.31 7.01 12.23
N GLN A 45 19.13 6.01 11.90
CA GLN A 45 20.50 6.18 11.44
C GLN A 45 20.60 6.21 9.90
N ASP A 46 19.47 6.02 9.21
CA ASP A 46 19.44 6.03 7.76
C ASP A 46 19.76 7.43 7.22
N PRO A 47 20.75 7.57 6.31
CA PRO A 47 21.14 8.88 5.77
C PRO A 47 20.00 9.59 5.00
N LEU A 48 18.98 8.85 4.53
CA LEU A 48 17.80 9.44 3.92
C LEU A 48 17.00 10.32 4.89
N LEU A 49 17.11 10.07 6.20
CA LEU A 49 16.33 10.80 7.21
C LEU A 49 16.69 12.29 7.30
N LYS A 50 17.87 12.69 6.81
CA LYS A 50 18.30 14.10 6.78
C LYS A 50 17.33 15.02 6.02
N ASP A 51 16.56 14.45 5.08
CA ASP A 51 15.58 15.17 4.27
C ASP A 51 14.19 15.25 4.94
N TYR A 52 14.05 14.68 6.14
CA TYR A 52 12.81 14.60 6.89
C TYR A 52 12.91 15.38 8.19
N VAL A 53 11.75 15.85 8.68
CA VAL A 53 11.62 16.49 9.99
C VAL A 53 10.74 15.64 10.89
N GLN A 54 11.15 15.51 12.16
CA GLN A 54 10.30 14.90 13.16
C GLN A 54 9.11 15.82 13.40
N VAL A 55 7.92 15.25 13.43
CA VAL A 55 6.68 15.95 13.77
C VAL A 55 6.11 15.38 15.07
N PRO A 56 5.32 16.17 15.81
CA PRO A 56 4.53 15.64 16.91
C PRO A 56 3.69 14.46 16.42
N ASN A 57 3.59 13.41 17.22
CA ASN A 57 2.64 12.33 16.93
C ASN A 57 1.24 12.96 16.84
N PRO A 58 0.48 12.84 15.73
CA PRO A 58 -0.73 13.63 15.47
C PRO A 58 -1.95 13.36 16.39
N GLY A 59 -1.75 12.99 17.65
CA GLY A 59 -2.80 12.65 18.62
C GLY A 59 -2.94 11.13 18.82
N PRO A 60 -3.88 10.68 19.67
CA PRO A 60 -4.12 9.26 19.84
C PRO A 60 -4.79 8.74 18.56
N TYR A 61 -3.98 8.22 17.64
CA TYR A 61 -4.50 7.36 16.60
C TYR A 61 -5.19 6.15 17.27
N LYS A 62 -6.10 5.48 16.56
CA LYS A 62 -6.76 4.23 17.03
C LYS A 62 -5.76 3.14 17.47
N ASP A 63 -4.46 3.32 17.19
CA ASP A 63 -3.38 2.42 17.53
C ASP A 63 -2.89 2.53 18.99
N GLY A 64 -3.06 3.68 19.67
CA GLY A 64 -2.51 3.89 21.01
C GLY A 64 -0.98 3.76 21.10
N LEU A 65 -0.27 3.95 19.98
CA LEU A 65 1.17 3.75 19.88
C LEU A 65 1.93 5.08 19.98
N ASN A 66 3.03 5.05 20.73
CA ASN A 66 3.97 6.16 20.83
C ASN A 66 5.11 6.00 19.81
N LEU A 67 4.82 6.29 18.54
CA LEU A 67 5.78 6.22 17.44
C LEU A 67 6.38 7.59 17.13
N ARG A 68 7.66 7.61 16.77
CA ARG A 68 8.32 8.81 16.26
C ARG A 68 7.97 8.98 14.79
N THR A 69 7.28 10.06 14.46
CA THR A 69 6.80 10.32 13.10
C THR A 69 7.71 11.33 12.40
N TYR A 70 8.17 10.99 11.20
CA TYR A 70 9.02 11.87 10.37
C TYR A 70 8.38 12.06 9.00
N CYS A 71 8.25 13.31 8.57
CA CYS A 71 7.64 13.67 7.29
C CYS A 71 8.60 14.54 6.47
N PHE A 72 8.35 14.68 5.17
CA PHE A 72 9.03 15.72 4.39
C PHE A 72 8.67 17.12 4.92
N PRO A 73 9.60 18.09 4.91
CA PRO A 73 9.34 19.44 5.39
C PRO A 73 8.12 20.09 4.73
N ASN A 74 7.11 20.41 5.57
CA ASN A 74 5.82 20.99 5.18
C ASN A 74 4.96 20.12 4.25
N ASP A 75 5.18 18.80 4.24
CA ASP A 75 4.43 17.84 3.41
C ASP A 75 4.05 16.59 4.23
N PRO A 76 2.81 16.49 4.74
CA PRO A 76 2.39 15.38 5.60
C PRO A 76 1.83 14.17 4.84
N ARG A 77 1.91 14.18 3.50
CA ARG A 77 1.33 13.12 2.63
C ARG A 77 1.93 11.75 2.88
N VAL A 78 3.24 11.71 3.10
CA VAL A 78 3.96 10.47 3.42
C VAL A 78 4.89 10.74 4.58
N CYS A 79 4.66 10.04 5.69
CA CYS A 79 5.52 10.07 6.85
C CYS A 79 5.93 8.66 7.25
N VAL A 80 7.18 8.51 7.69
CA VAL A 80 7.72 7.25 8.20
C VAL A 80 7.54 7.22 9.72
N LEU A 81 7.10 6.07 10.23
CA LEU A 81 6.88 5.84 11.65
C LEU A 81 8.00 4.96 12.19
N PHE A 82 8.73 5.43 13.20
CA PHE A 82 9.78 4.67 13.88
C PHE A 82 9.32 4.27 15.27
N ASP A 83 9.62 3.04 15.65
CA ASP A 83 9.41 2.57 17.01
C ASP A 83 10.44 3.16 18.00
N LYS A 84 10.38 2.69 19.25
CA LYS A 84 11.33 3.06 20.30
C LYS A 84 12.78 2.62 20.04
N ASN A 85 13.00 1.55 19.26
CA ASN A 85 14.32 1.06 18.87
C ASN A 85 14.90 1.87 17.69
N GLY A 86 14.10 2.74 17.08
CA GLY A 86 14.52 3.57 15.96
C GLY A 86 14.49 2.83 14.64
N ILE A 87 13.74 1.72 14.55
CA ILE A 87 13.52 0.95 13.33
C ILE A 87 12.16 1.35 12.75
N THR A 88 12.06 1.39 11.42
CA THR A 88 10.79 1.71 10.75
C THR A 88 9.73 0.69 11.15
N ALA A 89 8.68 1.16 11.79
CA ALA A 89 7.57 0.36 12.30
C ALA A 89 6.30 0.49 11.46
N GLY A 90 6.27 1.43 10.52
CA GLY A 90 5.16 1.62 9.61
C GLY A 90 5.28 2.89 8.79
N ILE A 91 4.20 3.18 8.08
CA ILE A 91 4.05 4.37 7.25
C ILE A 91 2.70 5.01 7.50
N GLN A 92 2.68 6.33 7.44
CA GLN A 92 1.49 7.15 7.48
C GLN A 92 1.28 7.81 6.13
N ILE A 93 0.12 7.57 5.53
CA ILE A 93 -0.26 8.11 4.21
C ILE A 93 -1.45 9.04 4.42
N SER A 94 -1.32 10.30 4.02
CA SER A 94 -2.30 11.34 4.27
C SER A 94 -2.78 12.00 2.97
N PHE A 95 -4.09 12.12 2.85
CA PHE A 95 -4.78 12.84 1.78
C PHE A 95 -5.29 14.16 2.31
N LEU A 96 -4.79 15.28 1.79
CA LEU A 96 -5.15 16.59 2.30
C LEU A 96 -6.62 16.92 1.99
N LYS A 97 -7.35 17.41 2.99
CA LYS A 97 -8.80 17.63 2.87
C LYS A 97 -9.14 18.72 1.85
N ASP A 98 -8.28 19.72 1.71
CA ASP A 98 -8.41 20.84 0.76
C ASP A 98 -8.12 20.45 -0.70
N GLU A 99 -7.58 19.24 -0.93
CA GLU A 99 -7.28 18.76 -2.28
C GLU A 99 -8.36 17.82 -2.83
N LEU A 100 -8.94 16.97 -1.99
CA LEU A 100 -9.79 15.86 -2.45
C LEU A 100 -11.01 16.31 -3.26
N ASN A 101 -11.60 17.46 -2.93
CA ASN A 101 -12.77 17.99 -3.65
C ASN A 101 -12.46 19.20 -4.54
N LYS A 102 -11.18 19.57 -4.67
CA LYS A 102 -10.77 20.78 -5.37
C LYS A 102 -11.06 20.67 -6.86
N GLY A 103 -11.81 21.66 -7.38
CA GLY A 103 -12.14 21.74 -8.81
C GLY A 103 -13.22 20.75 -9.27
N ILE A 104 -13.91 20.08 -8.34
CA ILE A 104 -15.04 19.20 -8.66
C ILE A 104 -16.32 20.04 -8.73
N SER A 105 -17.02 19.95 -9.85
CA SER A 105 -18.36 20.55 -10.01
C SER A 105 -19.43 19.62 -9.41
N GLY A 106 -20.26 20.17 -8.53
CA GLY A 106 -21.36 19.44 -7.87
C GLY A 106 -20.95 18.71 -6.58
N PRO A 107 -21.84 17.86 -6.01
CA PRO A 107 -21.59 17.23 -4.72
C PRO A 107 -20.46 16.18 -4.83
N PHE A 108 -19.54 16.23 -3.87
CA PHE A 108 -18.55 15.20 -3.61
C PHE A 108 -19.14 14.17 -2.64
N LEU A 109 -19.50 13.00 -3.17
CA LEU A 109 -20.29 11.99 -2.45
C LEU A 109 -19.47 10.98 -1.64
N TYR A 110 -18.14 11.01 -1.80
CA TYR A 110 -17.23 10.15 -1.05
C TYR A 110 -16.77 10.86 0.21
N ASP A 111 -16.96 10.25 1.38
CA ASP A 111 -16.58 10.83 2.66
C ASP A 111 -15.62 9.90 3.41
N PRO A 112 -14.30 10.15 3.34
CA PRO A 112 -13.30 9.35 4.04
C PRO A 112 -13.53 9.30 5.55
N SER A 113 -14.19 10.30 6.16
CA SER A 113 -14.42 10.32 7.61
C SER A 113 -15.35 9.22 8.10
N LYS A 114 -16.16 8.63 7.21
CA LYS A 114 -17.11 7.54 7.51
C LYS A 114 -16.48 6.15 7.38
N LEU A 115 -15.24 6.07 6.90
CA LEU A 115 -14.57 4.81 6.62
C LEU A 115 -13.55 4.49 7.73
N ASN A 116 -13.55 3.24 8.19
CA ASN A 116 -12.77 2.82 9.36
C ASN A 116 -11.26 2.98 9.17
N MET A 117 -10.75 2.83 7.95
CA MET A 117 -9.32 2.95 7.63
C MET A 117 -8.75 4.37 7.78
N PHE A 118 -9.59 5.40 7.70
CA PHE A 118 -9.14 6.78 7.77
C PHE A 118 -9.28 7.36 9.18
N GLN A 119 -8.35 8.25 9.52
CA GLN A 119 -8.38 9.06 10.73
C GLN A 119 -8.04 10.51 10.35
N SER A 120 -8.63 11.48 11.05
CA SER A 120 -8.24 12.87 10.83
C SER A 120 -6.90 13.15 11.47
N SER A 121 -6.05 13.91 10.77
CA SER A 121 -4.80 14.44 11.32
C SER A 121 -4.63 15.89 10.92
N ASN A 122 -3.73 16.59 11.63
CA ASN A 122 -3.33 17.94 11.27
C ASN A 122 -1.83 18.10 11.51
N LEU A 123 -1.06 17.96 10.45
CA LEU A 123 0.38 18.14 10.45
C LEU A 123 0.74 19.35 9.60
N PHE A 124 1.66 20.19 10.09
CA PHE A 124 2.04 21.45 9.44
C PHE A 124 0.85 22.40 9.17
N GLY A 125 -0.20 22.35 10.00
CA GLY A 125 -1.42 23.12 9.78
C GLY A 125 -2.24 22.68 8.57
N LYS A 126 -2.01 21.47 8.05
CA LYS A 126 -2.71 20.89 6.90
C LYS A 126 -3.63 19.75 7.37
N PRO A 127 -4.95 19.97 7.46
CA PRO A 127 -5.90 18.91 7.77
C PRO A 127 -5.88 17.82 6.71
N ALA A 128 -5.84 16.56 7.14
CA ALA A 128 -5.81 15.42 6.24
C ALA A 128 -6.68 14.25 6.74
N TYR A 129 -7.07 13.38 5.80
CA TYR A 129 -7.49 12.02 6.09
C TYR A 129 -6.29 11.10 5.97
N THR A 130 -6.00 10.36 7.02
CA THR A 130 -4.74 9.63 7.17
C THR A 130 -5.01 8.15 7.42
N VAL A 131 -4.21 7.32 6.78
CA VAL A 131 -4.14 5.87 6.98
C VAL A 131 -2.77 5.53 7.55
N ARG A 132 -2.72 4.66 8.56
CA ARG A 132 -1.49 4.07 9.07
C ARG A 132 -1.45 2.59 8.73
N VAL A 133 -0.30 2.16 8.22
CA VAL A 133 -0.02 0.76 7.93
C VAL A 133 1.24 0.38 8.69
N PHE A 134 1.16 -0.70 9.48
CA PHE A 134 2.27 -1.14 10.32
C PHE A 134 3.02 -2.30 9.72
N PHE A 135 4.32 -2.30 9.96
CA PHE A 135 5.29 -3.26 9.45
C PHE A 135 5.64 -4.36 10.47
N ALA A 136 4.88 -4.41 11.55
CA ALA A 136 4.88 -5.45 12.57
C ALA A 136 3.54 -5.42 13.31
N ASN A 137 3.29 -6.45 14.11
CA ASN A 137 2.09 -6.52 14.93
C ASN A 137 1.98 -5.27 15.85
N PRO A 138 0.88 -4.49 15.76
CA PRO A 138 0.71 -3.27 16.55
C PRO A 138 0.80 -3.50 18.06
N ALA A 139 0.31 -4.63 18.58
CA ALA A 139 0.42 -4.97 19.99
C ALA A 139 1.89 -5.15 20.42
N HIS A 140 2.71 -5.78 19.58
CA HIS A 140 4.14 -5.96 19.84
C HIS A 140 4.92 -4.63 19.74
N LEU A 141 4.54 -3.75 18.81
CA LEU A 141 5.14 -2.41 18.68
C LEU A 141 5.00 -1.58 19.95
N LYS A 142 3.87 -1.71 20.65
CA LYS A 142 3.58 -1.00 21.89
C LYS A 142 4.60 -1.31 22.98
N ASP A 143 4.92 -2.59 23.16
CA ASP A 143 5.68 -3.06 24.32
C ASP A 143 7.17 -3.23 24.03
N HIS A 144 7.53 -3.64 22.80
CA HIS A 144 8.89 -4.08 22.47
C HIS A 144 9.53 -3.35 21.29
N GLY A 145 8.72 -2.78 20.39
CA GLY A 145 9.23 -2.33 19.09
C GLY A 145 9.63 -3.51 18.21
N ARG A 146 10.23 -3.25 17.05
CA ARG A 146 10.71 -4.27 16.12
C ARG A 146 12.13 -4.70 16.47
N LYS A 147 12.45 -5.93 16.08
CA LYS A 147 13.83 -6.41 16.08
C LYS A 147 14.56 -5.79 14.88
N ASN A 148 15.82 -5.41 15.07
CA ASN A 148 16.66 -5.00 13.96
C ASN A 148 17.08 -6.25 13.19
N THR A 149 16.38 -6.53 12.10
CA THR A 149 16.66 -7.64 11.18
C THR A 149 17.09 -7.08 9.83
N ASP A 150 17.44 -7.97 8.92
CA ASP A 150 17.67 -7.61 7.52
C ASP A 150 16.37 -7.44 6.71
N GLN A 151 15.20 -7.48 7.37
CA GLN A 151 13.88 -7.27 6.78
C GLN A 151 13.30 -5.90 7.17
N THR A 152 12.85 -5.14 6.18
CA THR A 152 12.14 -3.87 6.33
C THR A 152 10.82 -4.02 7.08
N ALA A 153 10.17 -5.18 7.03
CA ALA A 153 8.93 -5.47 7.74
C ALA A 153 8.90 -6.93 8.25
N ASP A 154 8.16 -7.19 9.31
CA ASP A 154 7.91 -8.53 9.87
C ASP A 154 6.53 -9.06 9.42
N SER A 155 5.59 -8.14 9.19
CA SER A 155 4.22 -8.38 8.72
C SER A 155 3.62 -7.05 8.25
N ILE A 156 2.50 -7.07 7.52
CA ILE A 156 1.79 -5.84 7.10
C ILE A 156 0.43 -5.81 7.78
N TRP A 157 0.12 -4.72 8.48
CA TRP A 157 -1.13 -4.55 9.21
C TRP A 157 -1.84 -3.27 8.80
N ALA A 158 -3.12 -3.39 8.45
CA ALA A 158 -3.99 -2.26 8.13
C ALA A 158 -5.23 -2.27 9.03
N TYR A 159 -5.74 -1.10 9.37
CA TYR A 159 -7.00 -0.97 10.09
C TYR A 159 -8.16 -0.93 9.09
N LEU A 160 -9.02 -1.93 9.13
CA LEU A 160 -10.16 -2.11 8.22
C LEU A 160 -11.45 -2.29 9.05
N ASP A 161 -12.53 -2.81 8.46
CA ASP A 161 -13.83 -2.88 9.16
C ASP A 161 -13.80 -3.75 10.42
N GLU A 162 -12.96 -4.79 10.41
CA GLU A 162 -12.82 -5.75 11.53
C GLU A 162 -11.70 -5.35 12.51
N GLY A 163 -11.15 -4.13 12.38
CA GLY A 163 -10.01 -3.67 13.18
C GLY A 163 -8.67 -3.91 12.48
N TRP A 164 -7.63 -4.23 13.26
CA TRP A 164 -6.30 -4.53 12.72
C TRP A 164 -6.29 -5.89 12.01
N VAL A 165 -6.04 -5.88 10.70
CA VAL A 165 -5.95 -7.08 9.86
C VAL A 165 -4.52 -7.25 9.39
N GLU A 166 -3.95 -8.43 9.65
CA GLU A 166 -2.65 -8.85 9.12
C GLU A 166 -2.80 -9.38 7.69
N MET A 167 -1.93 -8.92 6.79
CA MET A 167 -1.90 -9.43 5.41
C MET A 167 -1.14 -10.76 5.37
N ALA A 168 -1.73 -11.75 4.69
CA ALA A 168 -1.11 -13.07 4.56
C ALA A 168 0.19 -12.98 3.76
N MET A 169 1.28 -13.54 4.30
CA MET A 169 2.58 -13.57 3.61
C MET A 169 2.55 -14.37 2.31
N GLN A 170 1.71 -15.41 2.26
CA GLN A 170 1.46 -16.21 1.06
C GLN A 170 0.12 -15.83 0.46
N GLU A 171 0.06 -15.81 -0.86
CA GLU A 171 -1.16 -15.60 -1.62
C GLU A 171 -2.13 -16.73 -1.30
N PRO A 172 -3.32 -16.43 -0.73
CA PRO A 172 -4.23 -17.47 -0.34
C PRO A 172 -4.99 -18.04 -1.57
N PRO A 173 -5.31 -19.35 -1.58
CA PRO A 173 -6.15 -19.91 -2.63
C PRO A 173 -7.55 -19.29 -2.58
N GLN A 174 -8.16 -19.02 -3.74
CA GLN A 174 -9.52 -18.45 -3.83
C GLN A 174 -10.58 -19.55 -4.05
N PRO A 175 -11.78 -19.46 -3.42
CA PRO A 175 -12.15 -18.51 -2.37
C PRO A 175 -11.37 -18.80 -1.08
N ASN A 176 -10.87 -17.76 -0.42
CA ASN A 176 -10.05 -17.94 0.78
C ASN A 176 -10.86 -17.80 2.08
N ASN A 177 -10.40 -18.51 3.11
CA ASN A 177 -10.84 -18.33 4.51
C ASN A 177 -9.72 -17.63 5.30
N GLY A 178 -10.06 -16.94 6.40
CA GLY A 178 -9.08 -16.33 7.31
C GLY A 178 -8.86 -14.82 7.08
N ALA A 179 -7.65 -14.33 7.33
CA ALA A 179 -7.32 -12.90 7.33
C ALA A 179 -7.60 -12.20 5.98
N MET A 180 -7.56 -12.96 4.89
CA MET A 180 -7.78 -12.46 3.53
C MET A 180 -9.22 -12.64 3.01
N LYS A 181 -10.18 -13.10 3.86
CA LYS A 181 -11.55 -13.50 3.43
C LYS A 181 -12.35 -12.42 2.71
N HIS A 182 -12.01 -11.16 2.99
CA HIS A 182 -12.66 -9.99 2.42
C HIS A 182 -11.91 -9.41 1.22
N PHE A 183 -10.77 -9.99 0.85
CA PHE A 183 -9.94 -9.51 -0.24
C PHE A 183 -10.26 -10.22 -1.54
N VAL A 184 -10.57 -9.41 -2.55
CA VAL A 184 -11.03 -9.85 -3.85
C VAL A 184 -9.85 -9.80 -4.82
N LYS A 185 -9.47 -10.94 -5.40
CA LYS A 185 -8.43 -11.01 -6.44
C LYS A 185 -8.83 -10.16 -7.65
N GLN A 186 -7.93 -9.30 -8.11
CA GLN A 186 -8.10 -8.47 -9.30
C GLN A 186 -7.01 -8.79 -10.32
N ALA A 187 -6.56 -7.83 -11.13
CA ALA A 187 -5.53 -8.10 -12.13
C ALA A 187 -4.11 -8.07 -11.52
N CYS A 188 -3.20 -8.78 -12.18
CA CYS A 188 -1.77 -8.57 -11.99
C CYS A 188 -1.27 -7.52 -12.98
N PHE A 189 -0.42 -6.60 -12.52
CA PHE A 189 0.15 -5.56 -13.35
C PHE A 189 1.68 -5.52 -13.24
N PRO A 190 2.44 -5.54 -14.37
CA PRO A 190 3.90 -5.49 -14.34
C PRO A 190 4.44 -4.29 -13.57
N GLY A 191 5.39 -4.51 -12.67
CA GLY A 191 5.94 -3.49 -11.77
C GLY A 191 5.07 -3.17 -10.54
N MET A 192 3.87 -3.74 -10.42
CA MET A 192 3.00 -3.61 -9.24
C MET A 192 2.81 -4.97 -8.54
N GLY A 193 2.49 -6.01 -9.32
CA GLY A 193 2.17 -7.35 -8.83
C GLY A 193 0.68 -7.67 -8.93
N GLN A 194 0.31 -8.82 -8.35
CA GLN A 194 -1.05 -9.33 -8.29
C GLN A 194 -1.85 -8.59 -7.23
N HIS A 195 -2.88 -7.84 -7.65
CA HIS A 195 -3.71 -7.05 -6.76
C HIS A 195 -4.80 -7.88 -6.07
N TYR A 196 -5.03 -7.54 -4.80
CA TYR A 196 -6.14 -8.03 -3.98
C TYR A 196 -6.78 -6.85 -3.28
N PHE A 197 -7.98 -6.43 -3.66
CA PHE A 197 -8.63 -5.26 -3.08
C PHE A 197 -9.61 -5.64 -1.98
N TYR A 198 -9.63 -4.86 -0.89
CA TYR A 198 -10.56 -5.09 0.22
C TYR A 198 -12.01 -4.79 -0.20
N LYS A 199 -12.88 -5.82 -0.15
CA LYS A 199 -14.32 -5.79 -0.44
C LYS A 199 -14.68 -5.04 -1.74
N LEU A 200 -13.84 -5.20 -2.77
CA LEU A 200 -14.03 -4.52 -4.05
C LEU A 200 -14.36 -5.53 -5.14
N ASP A 201 -15.64 -5.55 -5.52
CA ASP A 201 -16.18 -6.26 -6.66
C ASP A 201 -17.18 -5.37 -7.43
N GLU A 202 -17.81 -5.93 -8.46
CA GLU A 202 -18.76 -5.24 -9.35
C GLU A 202 -20.01 -4.67 -8.63
N LYS A 203 -20.31 -5.12 -7.40
CA LYS A 203 -21.48 -4.73 -6.61
C LYS A 203 -21.12 -3.76 -5.48
N THR A 204 -19.84 -3.49 -5.26
CA THR A 204 -19.40 -2.61 -4.19
C THR A 204 -19.92 -1.18 -4.37
N GLN A 205 -20.43 -0.58 -3.29
CA GLN A 205 -20.87 0.81 -3.29
C GLN A 205 -19.66 1.74 -3.12
N CYS A 206 -19.52 2.73 -4.02
CA CYS A 206 -18.32 3.58 -4.04
C CYS A 206 -18.15 4.49 -2.82
N ASP A 207 -19.23 4.87 -2.15
CA ASP A 207 -19.21 5.62 -0.90
C ASP A 207 -18.68 4.80 0.29
N LYS A 208 -18.55 3.48 0.13
CA LYS A 208 -18.04 2.55 1.15
C LYS A 208 -16.68 1.95 0.82
N LEU A 209 -16.04 2.40 -0.26
CA LEU A 209 -14.78 1.82 -0.72
C LEU A 209 -13.63 2.14 0.24
N GLN A 210 -13.06 1.10 0.84
CA GLN A 210 -11.75 1.15 1.51
C GLN A 210 -10.72 0.51 0.58
N THR A 211 -10.10 1.31 -0.28
CA THR A 211 -9.26 0.80 -1.38
C THR A 211 -7.85 0.43 -0.93
N PHE A 212 -7.73 -0.29 0.19
CA PHE A 212 -6.48 -0.93 0.60
C PHE A 212 -6.30 -2.25 -0.17
N PHE A 213 -5.07 -2.52 -0.61
CA PHE A 213 -4.76 -3.74 -1.37
C PHE A 213 -3.34 -4.26 -1.09
N PRO A 214 -3.16 -5.51 -0.63
CA PRO A 214 -1.87 -6.19 -0.72
C PRO A 214 -1.56 -6.61 -2.16
N LEU A 215 -0.27 -6.75 -2.44
CA LEU A 215 0.29 -7.07 -3.75
C LEU A 215 1.19 -8.29 -3.63
N TYR A 216 1.04 -9.23 -4.55
CA TYR A 216 1.79 -10.48 -4.55
C TYR A 216 2.61 -10.65 -5.82
N GLU A 217 3.77 -11.29 -5.69
CA GLU A 217 4.59 -11.77 -6.81
C GLU A 217 4.95 -13.23 -6.53
N ASN A 218 4.70 -14.12 -7.49
CA ASN A 218 4.97 -15.56 -7.35
C ASN A 218 4.39 -16.15 -6.05
N GLY A 219 3.16 -15.78 -5.71
CA GLY A 219 2.47 -16.27 -4.52
C GLY A 219 2.95 -15.69 -3.19
N HIS A 220 3.82 -14.67 -3.18
CA HIS A 220 4.34 -14.06 -1.95
C HIS A 220 4.05 -12.57 -1.89
N LEU A 221 3.71 -12.08 -0.69
CA LEU A 221 3.46 -10.67 -0.42
C LEU A 221 4.76 -9.87 -0.63
N ILE A 222 4.70 -8.80 -1.41
CA ILE A 222 5.87 -7.97 -1.78
C ILE A 222 5.65 -6.48 -1.60
N ALA A 223 4.38 -6.05 -1.57
CA ALA A 223 3.99 -4.67 -1.46
C ALA A 223 2.55 -4.56 -0.96
N PHE A 224 2.12 -3.34 -0.69
CA PHE A 224 0.71 -2.98 -0.61
C PHE A 224 0.51 -1.64 -1.31
N GLY A 225 -0.74 -1.28 -1.54
CA GLY A 225 -1.10 0.09 -1.86
C GLY A 225 -2.44 0.46 -1.23
N LEU A 226 -2.75 1.73 -1.35
CA LEU A 226 -4.07 2.25 -1.01
C LEU A 226 -4.40 3.46 -1.87
N GLY A 227 -5.69 3.80 -1.96
CA GLY A 227 -6.11 4.99 -2.68
C GLY A 227 -7.30 5.70 -2.05
N THR A 228 -7.76 6.74 -2.74
CA THR A 228 -9.00 7.47 -2.43
C THR A 228 -9.49 8.20 -3.67
N PHE A 229 -10.79 8.49 -3.73
CA PHE A 229 -11.31 9.46 -4.68
C PHE A 229 -10.80 10.87 -4.36
N GLY A 230 -10.60 11.66 -5.42
CA GLY A 230 -10.01 12.98 -5.37
C GLY A 230 -8.58 13.00 -5.93
N LYS A 231 -8.14 14.18 -6.40
CA LYS A 231 -6.79 14.38 -6.92
C LYS A 231 -5.94 15.07 -5.87
N THR A 232 -4.82 14.46 -5.50
CA THR A 232 -3.79 15.14 -4.71
C THR A 232 -2.93 16.03 -5.61
N GLN A 233 -2.36 17.08 -5.05
CA GLN A 233 -1.42 17.96 -5.74
C GLN A 233 -0.16 18.08 -4.90
N SER A 234 1.02 18.18 -5.51
CA SER A 234 2.23 18.47 -4.74
C SER A 234 3.19 19.34 -5.53
N ASN A 235 3.67 20.39 -4.90
CA ASN A 235 4.59 21.35 -5.52
C ASN A 235 6.06 20.98 -5.26
N LYS A 236 6.33 19.97 -4.42
CA LYS A 236 7.69 19.56 -4.03
C LYS A 236 8.01 18.16 -4.53
N ARG A 237 7.20 17.19 -4.08
CA ARG A 237 7.34 15.78 -4.44
C ARG A 237 5.97 15.19 -4.72
N GLU A 238 5.78 14.74 -5.95
CA GLU A 238 4.55 14.07 -6.35
C GLU A 238 4.54 12.66 -5.78
N TRP A 239 3.92 12.47 -4.63
CA TRP A 239 3.85 11.16 -3.97
C TRP A 239 2.91 10.21 -4.68
N PHE A 240 1.69 10.65 -4.94
CA PHE A 240 0.62 9.78 -5.40
C PHE A 240 0.69 9.52 -6.91
N GLU A 241 0.21 8.35 -7.32
CA GLU A 241 -0.18 8.09 -8.68
C GLU A 241 -1.59 8.62 -8.91
N ILE A 242 -1.84 9.20 -10.09
CA ILE A 242 -3.17 9.63 -10.53
C ILE A 242 -3.43 8.92 -11.86
N PRO A 243 -3.83 7.65 -11.83
CA PRO A 243 -4.08 6.91 -13.05
C PRO A 243 -5.29 7.50 -13.80
N PRO A 244 -5.28 7.48 -15.14
CA PRO A 244 -6.42 7.91 -15.93
C PRO A 244 -7.63 6.97 -15.77
N THR A 245 -7.38 5.70 -15.43
CA THR A 245 -8.39 4.69 -15.15
C THR A 245 -7.78 3.57 -14.30
N GLU A 246 -8.60 2.96 -13.44
CA GLU A 246 -8.22 1.76 -12.66
C GLU A 246 -8.51 0.45 -13.41
N ALA A 247 -9.09 0.53 -14.61
CA ALA A 247 -9.56 -0.64 -15.34
C ALA A 247 -8.50 -1.75 -15.55
N PRO A 248 -7.22 -1.42 -15.83
CA PRO A 248 -6.19 -2.44 -16.01
C PRO A 248 -5.85 -3.22 -14.73
N ILE A 249 -6.03 -2.62 -13.55
CA ILE A 249 -5.69 -3.25 -12.26
C ILE A 249 -6.92 -3.79 -11.52
N ILE A 250 -8.11 -3.25 -11.78
CA ILE A 250 -9.39 -3.67 -11.21
C ILE A 250 -10.38 -4.02 -12.34
N PRO A 251 -10.26 -5.20 -12.97
CA PRO A 251 -11.18 -5.62 -14.02
C PRO A 251 -12.61 -5.83 -13.51
N ARG A 252 -12.78 -6.32 -12.26
CA ARG A 252 -14.08 -6.55 -11.62
C ARG A 252 -14.46 -5.39 -10.70
N ARG A 253 -14.48 -4.17 -11.25
CA ARG A 253 -14.83 -2.94 -10.51
C ARG A 253 -16.32 -2.62 -10.64
N PRO A 254 -16.91 -1.92 -9.65
CA PRO A 254 -18.28 -1.43 -9.79
C PRO A 254 -18.33 -0.27 -10.77
N ALA A 255 -19.45 -0.12 -11.49
CA ALA A 255 -19.62 0.96 -12.49
C ALA A 255 -19.39 2.36 -11.88
N CYS A 256 -19.78 2.56 -10.61
CA CYS A 256 -19.56 3.83 -9.92
C CYS A 256 -18.07 4.20 -9.79
N LEU A 257 -17.14 3.23 -9.84
CA LEU A 257 -15.70 3.50 -9.74
C LEU A 257 -15.21 4.21 -11.00
N ASP A 258 -15.73 3.84 -12.18
CA ASP A 258 -15.43 4.50 -13.45
C ASP A 258 -16.03 5.92 -13.48
N ASP A 259 -17.29 6.05 -13.08
CA ASP A 259 -17.98 7.34 -13.03
C ASP A 259 -17.27 8.31 -12.08
N TRP A 260 -16.95 7.86 -10.87
CA TRP A 260 -16.33 8.69 -9.84
C TRP A 260 -14.84 8.89 -10.10
N GLY A 261 -14.14 7.91 -10.67
CA GLY A 261 -12.76 8.07 -11.12
C GLY A 261 -12.64 9.17 -12.19
N THR A 262 -13.59 9.22 -13.13
CA THR A 262 -13.66 10.28 -14.14
C THR A 262 -14.03 11.64 -13.52
N LYS A 263 -15.06 11.66 -12.66
CA LYS A 263 -15.61 12.89 -12.09
C LYS A 263 -14.71 13.52 -11.02
N TYR A 264 -14.17 12.71 -10.13
CA TYR A 264 -13.41 13.14 -8.95
C TYR A 264 -11.91 12.97 -9.12
N GLY A 265 -11.47 12.10 -10.02
CA GLY A 265 -10.13 11.55 -10.01
C GLY A 265 -9.95 10.49 -8.92
N PHE A 266 -8.83 9.78 -9.01
CA PHE A 266 -8.43 8.78 -8.04
C PHE A 266 -6.93 8.94 -7.77
N SER A 267 -6.57 9.00 -6.49
CA SER A 267 -5.17 9.07 -6.06
C SER A 267 -4.80 7.77 -5.37
N THR A 268 -3.69 7.16 -5.79
CA THR A 268 -3.15 5.92 -5.23
C THR A 268 -1.71 6.09 -4.80
N LEU A 269 -1.27 5.23 -3.88
CA LEU A 269 0.14 5.12 -3.54
C LEU A 269 0.48 3.66 -3.32
N HIS A 270 1.52 3.20 -4.00
CA HIS A 270 2.13 1.90 -3.78
C HIS A 270 3.31 1.99 -2.82
N VAL A 271 3.48 0.95 -1.99
CA VAL A 271 4.56 0.78 -1.02
C VAL A 271 5.17 -0.60 -1.15
N TYR A 272 6.46 -0.64 -1.50
CA TYR A 272 7.22 -1.84 -1.83
C TYR A 272 8.27 -2.17 -0.77
N PHE A 273 8.45 -3.47 -0.51
CA PHE A 273 9.46 -3.98 0.42
C PHE A 273 10.61 -4.72 -0.26
N VAL A 274 10.45 -5.03 -1.54
CA VAL A 274 11.45 -5.72 -2.34
C VAL A 274 12.36 -4.72 -3.06
N ASP A 275 13.61 -5.12 -3.29
CA ASP A 275 14.52 -4.40 -4.16
C ASP A 275 13.97 -4.28 -5.58
N GLN A 276 14.48 -3.36 -6.41
CA GLN A 276 14.14 -3.28 -7.84
C GLN A 276 12.65 -3.55 -8.21
N PRO A 277 11.67 -2.86 -7.58
CA PRO A 277 10.24 -3.15 -7.75
C PRO A 277 9.75 -3.01 -9.22
N TRP A 278 10.43 -2.22 -10.04
CA TRP A 278 10.15 -2.15 -11.48
C TRP A 278 10.38 -3.47 -12.25
N LYS A 279 10.99 -4.48 -11.61
CA LYS A 279 11.14 -5.83 -12.16
C LYS A 279 10.06 -6.82 -11.71
N ILE A 280 9.07 -6.37 -10.92
CA ILE A 280 7.98 -7.25 -10.48
C ILE A 280 7.24 -7.80 -11.70
N GLY A 281 7.19 -9.11 -11.81
CA GLY A 281 6.55 -9.84 -12.89
C GLY A 281 5.11 -10.25 -12.57
N CYS A 282 4.39 -10.63 -13.61
CA CYS A 282 3.09 -11.30 -13.51
C CYS A 282 3.19 -12.69 -14.12
N PRO A 283 2.72 -13.75 -13.44
CA PRO A 283 2.68 -15.07 -14.03
C PRO A 283 1.77 -15.03 -15.27
N HIS A 284 2.31 -15.50 -16.39
CA HIS A 284 1.61 -15.65 -17.66
C HIS A 284 0.66 -16.84 -17.65
#